data_AF-A0ABD5N3F1-F1
#
_entry.id   AF-A0ABD5N3F1-F1
#
_cell.length_a   1.000
_cell.length_b   1.000
_cell.length_c   1.000
_cell.angle_alpha   90.00
_cell.angle_beta   90.00
_cell.angle_gamma   90.00
#
_symmetry.space_group_name_H-M   'P 1'
#
loop_
_entity.id
_entity.type
_entity.pdbx_description
1 polymer ?
#
loop_
_entity_poly.entity_id
_entity_poly.type
_entity_poly.pdbx_seq_one_letter_code
_entity_poly.pdbx_strand_id
1 'polypeptide(L)' 'MGARYLANMNTKEIHDLKADIKLKTRGQCQLDEIKEKHKKLVYTEVTVESLVRNEGYNGCKWCLSKYHTD' A
#
# COMPACT_ATOMS: atom_id res chain seq x y z
N MET A 1 -4.62 -15.56 -9.26
CA MET A 1 -3.53 -14.66 -8.82
C MET A 1 -4.11 -13.65 -7.85
N GLY A 2 -3.70 -13.64 -6.58
CA GLY A 2 -4.20 -12.68 -5.59
C GLY A 2 -3.41 -11.37 -5.64
N ALA A 3 -4.06 -10.24 -5.40
CA ALA A 3 -3.40 -8.94 -5.30
C ALA A 3 -2.36 -8.95 -4.17
N ARG A 4 -1.17 -8.41 -4.44
CA ARG A 4 -0.09 -8.32 -3.46
C ARG A 4 -0.11 -7.00 -2.71
N TYR A 5 -0.57 -5.93 -3.35
CA TYR A 5 -0.56 -4.59 -2.81
C TYR A 5 -1.94 -3.94 -2.93
N LEU A 6 -2.18 -2.95 -2.08
CA LEU A 6 -3.38 -2.13 -2.11
C LEU A 6 -2.97 -0.67 -2.06
N ALA A 7 -3.36 0.08 -3.09
CA ALA A 7 -3.14 1.52 -3.16
C ALA A 7 -4.41 2.24 -2.71
N ASN A 8 -4.26 3.15 -1.74
CA ASN A 8 -5.28 4.10 -1.34
C ASN A 8 -5.24 5.30 -2.28
N MET A 9 -6.19 5.40 -3.20
CA MET A 9 -6.25 6.46 -4.20
C MET A 9 -6.53 7.85 -3.59
N ASN A 10 -7.01 7.92 -2.34
CA ASN A 10 -7.30 9.18 -1.66
C ASN A 10 -6.07 9.79 -0.99
N THR A 11 -5.30 8.98 -0.25
CA THR A 11 -4.06 9.45 0.42
C THR A 11 -2.81 9.23 -0.42
N LYS A 12 -2.94 8.52 -1.54
CA LYS A 12 -1.83 8.00 -2.36
C LYS A 12 -0.85 7.12 -1.59
N GLU A 13 -1.30 6.43 -0.54
CA GLU A 13 -0.48 5.46 0.20
C GLU A 13 -0.63 4.04 -0.36
N ILE A 14 0.45 3.27 -0.42
CA ILE A 14 0.47 1.86 -0.88
C ILE A 14 0.83 0.93 0.27
N HIS A 15 0.05 -0.14 0.42
CA HIS A 15 0.21 -1.15 1.46
C HIS A 15 0.56 -2.51 0.84
N ASP A 16 1.40 -3.30 1.51
CA ASP A 16 1.67 -4.69 1.15
C ASP A 16 0.69 -5.63 1.89
N LEU A 17 -0.19 -6.28 1.14
CA LEU A 17 -1.16 -7.24 1.65
C LEU A 17 -0.53 -8.58 2.04
N LYS A 18 0.74 -8.83 1.72
CA LYS A 18 1.50 -10.00 2.18
C LYS A 18 2.55 -9.66 3.23
N ALA A 19 2.72 -8.39 3.60
CA ALA A 19 3.56 -8.03 4.73
C ALA A 19 3.09 -8.73 6.02
N ASP A 20 4.06 -8.99 6.89
CA ASP A 20 3.94 -9.81 8.09
C ASP A 20 2.65 -9.52 8.86
N ILE A 21 1.91 -10.58 9.22
CA ILE A 21 0.63 -10.49 9.93
C ILE A 21 0.75 -9.61 11.18
N LYS A 22 1.92 -9.59 11.84
CA LYS A 22 2.18 -8.76 13.03
C LYS A 22 2.05 -7.26 12.77
N LEU A 23 2.37 -6.78 11.57
CA LEU A 23 2.24 -5.37 11.19
C LEU A 23 0.78 -5.00 10.90
N LYS A 24 -0.01 -5.96 10.40
CA LYS A 24 -1.46 -5.82 10.23
C LYS A 24 -2.21 -5.87 11.56
N THR A 25 -1.84 -6.78 12.47
CA THR A 25 -2.51 -6.95 13.78
C THR A 25 -2.25 -5.82 14.75
N ARG A 26 -1.16 -5.06 14.57
CA ARG A 26 -0.88 -3.85 15.39
C ARG A 26 -1.75 -2.64 15.00
N GLY A 27 -2.59 -2.74 13.98
CA GLY A 27 -3.47 -1.64 13.54
C GLY A 27 -2.74 -0.45 12.90
N GLN A 28 -1.41 -0.48 12.81
CA GLN A 28 -0.61 0.66 12.35
C GLN A 28 -0.76 0.97 10.86
N CYS A 29 -1.20 0.00 10.06
CA CYS A 29 -1.38 0.18 8.61
C CYS A 29 -2.77 0.71 8.22
N GLN A 30 -3.72 0.82 9.17
CA GLN A 30 -5.09 1.35 8.96
C GLN A 30 -5.80 0.89 7.66
N LEU A 31 -5.49 -0.33 7.20
CA LEU A 31 -5.98 -0.89 5.93
C LEU A 31 -7.51 -0.95 5.87
N ASP A 32 -8.14 -1.23 7.00
CA ASP A 32 -9.60 -1.34 7.14
C ASP A 32 -10.31 0.03 7.13
N GLU A 33 -9.58 1.12 7.38
CA GLU A 33 -10.14 2.48 7.32
C GLU A 33 -10.21 3.04 5.90
N ILE A 34 -9.56 2.38 4.95
CA ILE A 34 -9.62 2.73 3.54
C ILE A 34 -11.02 2.36 3.03
N LYS A 35 -11.78 3.37 2.58
CA LYS A 35 -13.09 3.14 1.97
C LYS A 35 -12.93 2.30 0.69
N GLU A 36 -13.83 1.35 0.46
CA GLU A 36 -13.82 0.47 -0.73
C GLU A 36 -13.58 1.22 -2.05
N LYS A 37 -14.28 2.36 -2.24
CA LYS A 37 -14.14 3.22 -3.43
C LYS A 37 -12.74 3.84 -3.62
N HIS A 38 -11.90 3.86 -2.60
CA HIS A 38 -10.53 4.37 -2.66
C HIS A 38 -9.49 3.24 -2.79
N LYS A 39 -9.90 1.97 -2.72
CA LYS A 39 -9.00 0.83 -2.85
C LYS A 39 -8.73 0.54 -4.32
N LYS A 40 -7.45 0.51 -4.69
CA LYS A 40 -6.98 -0.02 -5.98
C LYS A 40 -6.05 -1.19 -5.72
N LEU A 41 -6.45 -2.38 -6.16
CA LEU A 41 -5.62 -3.57 -6.04
C LEU A 41 -4.48 -3.54 -7.05
N VAL A 42 -3.27 -3.82 -6.57
CA VAL A 42 -2.04 -3.83 -7.36
C VAL A 42 -1.37 -5.19 -7.22
N TYR A 43 -1.02 -5.79 -8.36
CA TYR A 43 -0.62 -7.20 -8.42
C TYR A 43 0.89 -7.38 -8.53
N THR A 44 1.60 -6.38 -9.06
CA THR A 44 3.03 -6.46 -9.34
C THR A 44 3.78 -5.31 -8.68
N GLU A 45 5.05 -5.55 -8.36
CA GLU A 45 5.94 -4.55 -7.80
C GLU A 45 6.29 -3.45 -8.81
N VAL A 46 6.41 -3.80 -10.10
CA VAL A 46 6.63 -2.83 -11.20
C VAL A 46 5.55 -1.74 -11.22
N THR A 47 4.27 -2.11 -10.99
CA THR A 47 3.20 -1.12 -10.89
C THR A 47 3.34 -0.24 -9.65
N VAL A 48 3.79 -0.78 -8.52
CA VAL A 48 4.10 0.00 -7.31
C VAL A 48 5.20 1.02 -7.59
N GLU A 49 6.29 0.60 -8.22
CA GLU A 49 7.40 1.49 -8.58
C GLU A 49 6.95 2.62 -9.51
N SER A 50 6.10 2.31 -10.49
CA SER A 50 5.53 3.33 -11.37
C SER A 50 4.63 4.31 -10.61
N LEU A 51 3.76 3.83 -9.73
CA LEU A 51 2.88 4.67 -8.91
C LEU A 51 3.70 5.63 -8.02
N VAL A 52 4.78 5.13 -7.42
CA VAL A 52 5.66 5.94 -6.56
C VAL A 52 6.43 6.98 -7.38
N ARG A 53 7.06 6.57 -8.48
CA ARG A 53 7.93 7.45 -9.28
C ARG A 53 7.17 8.46 -10.13
N ASN A 54 6.02 8.07 -10.69
CA ASN A 54 5.32 8.87 -11.70
C ASN A 54 4.02 9.50 -11.20
N GLU A 55 3.34 8.87 -10.24
CA GLU A 55 2.02 9.32 -9.78
C GLU A 55 2.04 9.95 -8.38
N GLY A 56 3.21 9.97 -7.73
CA GLY A 56 3.43 10.57 -6.41
C GLY A 56 2.79 9.76 -5.28
N TYR A 57 2.69 8.44 -5.44
CA TYR A 57 2.31 7.56 -4.34
C TYR A 57 3.48 7.36 -3.38
N ASN A 58 3.15 7.04 -2.13
CA ASN A 58 4.12 6.72 -1.10
C ASN A 58 3.86 5.34 -0.51
N GLY A 59 4.91 4.63 -0.10
CA GLY A 59 4.77 3.38 0.64
C GLY A 59 4.29 3.65 2.06
N CYS A 60 3.41 2.80 2.59
CA CYS A 60 3.07 2.82 4.00
C CYS A 60 4.32 2.53 4.84
N LYS A 61 4.66 3.42 5.79
CA LYS A 61 5.86 3.31 6.64
C LYS A 61 6.01 1.96 7.33
N TRP A 62 4.90 1.30 7.65
CA TRP A 62 4.88 0.08 8.44
C TRP A 62 4.95 -1.19 7.60
N CYS A 63 4.15 -1.29 6.54
CA CYS A 63 4.08 -2.51 5.72
C CYS A 63 4.81 -2.42 4.38
N LEU A 64 5.27 -1.24 3.97
CA LEU A 64 5.96 -1.01 2.70
C LEU A 64 7.03 0.10 2.82
N SER A 65 7.82 0.05 3.89
CA SER A 65 8.83 1.08 4.22
C SER A 65 9.88 1.33 3.12
N LYS A 66 10.20 0.32 2.30
CA LYS A 66 11.15 0.47 1.18
C LYS A 66 10.75 1.52 0.14
N TYR A 67 9.44 1.84 0.06
CA TYR A 67 8.91 2.87 -0.83
C TYR A 67 8.38 4.07 -0.04
N HIS A 68 8.62 4.12 1.27
CA HIS A 68 8.25 5.25 2.10
C HIS A 68 9.32 6.33 2.01
N THR A 69 8.94 7.51 1.51
CA THR A 69 9.76 8.72 1.53
C THR A 69 9.21 9.65 2.61
N ASP A 70 10.09 10.05 3.55
CA ASP A 70 9.83 11.07 4.59
C ASP A 70 9.75 12.48 3.97
#